data_AF-A0A9R0SKI9-F1
#
_entry.id   AF-A0A9R0SKI9-F1
#
_cell.length_a   1.000
_cell.length_b   1.000
_cell.length_c   1.000
_cell.angle_alpha   90.00
_cell.angle_beta   90.00
_cell.angle_gamma   90.00
#
_symmetry.space_group_name_H-M   'P 1'
#
loop_
_entity.id
_entity.type
_entity.pdbx_description
1 polymer ?
#
loop_
_entity_poly.entity_id
_entity_poly.type
_entity_poly.pdbx_seq_one_letter_code
_entity_poly.pdbx_strand_id
1 'polypeptide(L)'
;MGGGGGGEGEEKPFNFLQILCEGVIAGGAAGVVVETALYPIDTIKTRLQAARAGSQIQWKGLYSGLGGNLVGVLPASALFVGIYEPTKRKLLDMFPENLSAVAHLTAGAVGGLGASLIRVPTEVVKQRMQTGQFRTAPDAVRLIVAKEGFRGLFAGYGSFLLRDLPFDAIQFCIYEQLRIGYKLMAKRELKDPENALIGAFAGAITGAITTPLDVLKTRLMVQGQTKQYSGIVSCAKTILREEGPGAFLKF
;
A
#
# COMPACT_ATOMS: atom_id res chain seq x y z
N MET A 1 -16.62 -21.96 -55.50
CA MET A 1 -16.70 -20.57 -55.03
C MET A 1 -17.08 -20.65 -53.55
N GLY A 2 -16.13 -20.88 -52.65
CA GLY A 2 -15.16 -19.93 -52.08
C GLY A 2 -15.48 -19.92 -50.57
N GLY A 3 -14.61 -20.14 -49.60
CA GLY A 3 -13.16 -19.99 -49.53
C GLY A 3 -12.84 -19.05 -48.36
N GLY A 4 -12.17 -19.55 -47.32
CA GLY A 4 -11.56 -18.79 -46.21
C GLY A 4 -12.51 -18.50 -45.04
N GLY A 5 -12.27 -18.88 -43.78
CA GLY A 5 -10.99 -19.09 -43.10
C GLY A 5 -10.53 -17.81 -42.41
N GLY A 6 -10.35 -17.85 -41.09
CA GLY A 6 -9.59 -16.84 -40.34
C GLY A 6 -10.39 -16.12 -39.27
N GLY A 7 -10.16 -16.51 -38.01
CA GLY A 7 -10.70 -15.85 -36.84
C GLY A 7 -10.66 -16.67 -35.56
N GLU A 8 -9.89 -17.77 -35.50
CA GLU A 8 -9.41 -18.28 -34.23
C GLU A 8 -8.59 -17.16 -33.60
N GLY A 9 -9.10 -16.57 -32.52
CA GLY A 9 -8.33 -15.63 -31.72
C GLY A 9 -7.12 -16.37 -31.20
N GLU A 10 -5.95 -16.11 -31.79
CA GLU A 10 -4.67 -16.55 -31.27
C GLU A 10 -4.60 -16.17 -29.79
N GLU A 11 -4.73 -17.16 -28.90
CA GLU A 11 -4.30 -17.01 -27.52
C GLU A 11 -2.80 -16.76 -27.56
N LYS A 12 -2.39 -15.49 -27.45
CA LYS A 12 -0.98 -15.11 -27.36
C LYS A 12 -0.32 -15.99 -26.29
N PRO A 13 0.83 -16.64 -26.60
CA PRO A 13 1.50 -17.46 -25.62
C PRO A 13 1.84 -16.59 -24.40
N PHE A 14 1.41 -17.06 -23.23
CA PHE A 14 1.63 -16.36 -21.97
C PHE A 14 3.13 -16.12 -21.75
N ASN A 15 3.58 -14.91 -22.03
CA ASN A 15 4.95 -14.51 -21.85
C ASN A 15 5.09 -13.83 -20.48
N PHE A 16 5.28 -14.67 -19.45
CA PHE A 16 5.45 -14.21 -18.07
C PHE A 16 6.48 -13.08 -17.93
N LEU A 17 7.61 -13.16 -18.66
CA LEU A 17 8.65 -12.14 -18.63
C LEU A 17 8.18 -10.81 -19.20
N GLN A 18 7.40 -10.84 -20.28
CA GLN A 18 6.82 -9.63 -20.86
C GLN A 18 5.82 -8.98 -19.90
N ILE A 19 4.89 -9.76 -19.34
CA ILE A 19 3.88 -9.24 -18.41
C ILE A 19 4.55 -8.70 -17.14
N LEU A 20 5.56 -9.40 -16.63
CA LEU A 20 6.37 -8.93 -15.51
C LEU A 20 7.08 -7.62 -15.84
N CYS A 21 7.75 -7.51 -16.99
CA CYS A 21 8.43 -6.28 -17.41
C CYS A 21 7.45 -5.11 -17.60
N GLU A 22 6.34 -5.33 -18.30
CA GLU A 22 5.30 -4.33 -18.51
C GLU A 22 4.67 -3.88 -17.19
N GLY A 23 4.32 -4.83 -16.32
CA GLY A 23 3.76 -4.56 -14.99
C GLY A 23 4.72 -3.82 -14.08
N VAL A 24 6.01 -4.16 -14.10
CA VAL A 24 7.05 -3.47 -13.32
C VAL A 24 7.31 -2.06 -13.86
N ILE A 25 7.38 -1.87 -15.17
CA ILE A 25 7.63 -0.55 -15.76
C ILE A 25 6.41 0.36 -15.54
N ALA A 26 5.21 -0.11 -15.86
CA ALA A 26 3.99 0.66 -15.68
C ALA A 26 3.73 0.95 -14.19
N GLY A 27 3.80 -0.08 -13.34
CA GLY A 27 3.61 0.05 -11.89
C GLY A 27 4.69 0.90 -11.23
N GLY A 28 5.95 0.76 -11.66
CA GLY A 28 7.07 1.55 -11.19
C GLY A 28 6.96 3.02 -11.59
N ALA A 29 6.68 3.32 -12.86
CA ALA A 29 6.52 4.68 -13.34
C ALA A 29 5.33 5.38 -12.65
N ALA A 30 4.18 4.71 -12.57
CA ALA A 30 3.02 5.22 -11.84
C ALA A 30 3.35 5.45 -10.36
N GLY A 31 4.02 4.49 -9.72
CA GLY A 31 4.46 4.59 -8.33
C GLY A 31 5.37 5.79 -8.09
N VAL A 32 6.38 6.00 -8.93
CA VAL A 32 7.30 7.16 -8.82
C VAL A 32 6.54 8.48 -8.94
N VAL A 33 5.63 8.60 -9.91
CA VAL A 33 4.84 9.82 -10.12
C VAL A 33 3.94 10.12 -8.92
N VAL A 34 3.18 9.12 -8.48
CA VAL A 34 2.27 9.25 -7.34
C VAL A 34 3.05 9.58 -6.06
N GLU A 35 4.11 8.84 -5.79
CA GLU A 35 4.94 9.04 -4.61
C GLU A 35 5.55 10.45 -4.60
N THR A 36 6.11 10.91 -5.72
CA THR A 36 6.70 12.25 -5.81
C THR A 36 5.66 13.35 -5.58
N ALA A 37 4.46 13.19 -6.15
CA ALA A 37 3.37 14.16 -5.99
C ALA A 37 2.81 14.20 -4.56
N LEU A 38 2.65 13.04 -3.92
CA LEU A 38 2.04 12.91 -2.60
C LEU A 38 3.03 13.00 -1.44
N TYR A 39 4.33 12.90 -1.70
CA TYR A 39 5.36 12.85 -0.66
C TYR A 39 5.27 13.98 0.38
N PRO A 40 5.02 15.25 0.01
CA PRO A 40 4.88 16.33 0.98
C PRO A 40 3.70 16.12 1.93
N ILE A 41 2.57 15.64 1.41
CA ILE A 41 1.35 15.37 2.17
C ILE A 41 1.58 14.19 3.11
N ASP A 42 2.19 13.12 2.62
CA ASP A 42 2.57 11.96 3.42
C ASP A 42 3.48 12.36 4.59
N THR A 43 4.45 13.25 4.35
CA THR A 43 5.35 13.74 5.39
C THR A 43 4.60 14.54 6.45
N ILE A 44 3.64 15.38 6.05
CA ILE A 44 2.79 16.14 6.99
C ILE A 44 1.92 15.17 7.81
N LYS A 45 1.21 14.24 7.16
CA LYS A 45 0.41 13.20 7.80
C LYS A 45 1.24 12.40 8.80
N THR A 46 2.42 11.93 8.39
CA THR A 46 3.30 11.13 9.26
C THR A 46 3.77 11.92 10.47
N ARG A 47 4.11 13.20 10.31
CA ARG A 47 4.49 14.08 11.43
C ARG A 47 3.32 14.32 12.39
N LEU A 48 2.13 14.56 11.87
CA LEU A 48 0.89 14.76 12.65
C LEU A 48 0.51 13.51 13.43
N GLN A 49 0.53 12.35 12.78
CA GLN A 49 0.25 11.06 13.38
C GLN A 49 1.32 10.63 14.38
N ALA A 50 2.58 11.04 14.21
CA ALA A 50 3.66 10.77 15.15
C ALA A 50 3.70 11.75 16.34
N ALA A 51 3.21 12.97 16.19
CA ALA A 51 3.26 14.01 17.21
C ALA A 51 2.38 13.69 18.43
N ARG A 52 2.89 13.92 19.64
CA ARG A 52 2.04 13.98 20.85
C ARG A 52 1.35 15.34 20.92
N ALA A 53 0.19 15.40 21.59
CA ALA A 53 -0.57 16.64 21.75
C ALA A 53 0.34 17.80 22.21
N GLY A 54 0.36 18.90 21.44
CA GLY A 54 1.16 20.10 21.72
C GLY A 54 2.51 20.23 20.99
N SER A 55 2.91 19.26 20.16
CA SER A 55 4.16 19.36 19.39
C SER A 55 3.99 20.26 18.15
N GLN A 56 4.91 21.22 17.92
CA GLN A 56 4.90 22.04 16.71
C GLN A 56 5.29 21.24 15.48
N ILE A 57 4.52 21.40 14.39
CA ILE A 57 4.81 20.73 13.10
C ILE A 57 5.96 21.46 12.42
N GLN A 58 7.05 20.73 12.15
CA GLN A 58 8.14 21.24 11.34
C GLN A 58 7.75 21.21 9.86
N TRP A 59 7.87 22.34 9.16
CA TRP A 59 7.53 22.46 7.72
C TRP A 59 8.72 22.22 6.78
N LYS A 60 9.95 22.15 7.32
CA LYS A 60 11.17 21.94 6.53
C LYS A 60 11.36 20.46 6.19
N GLY A 61 11.98 20.18 5.05
CA GLY A 61 12.40 18.82 4.66
C GLY A 61 11.22 17.89 4.34
N LEU A 62 10.19 18.37 3.64
CA LEU A 62 9.03 17.57 3.25
C LEU A 62 9.38 16.42 2.31
N TYR A 63 10.45 16.54 1.53
CA TYR A 63 10.99 15.50 0.65
C TYR A 63 12.08 14.63 1.31
N SER A 64 12.29 14.75 2.62
CA SER A 64 13.28 13.94 3.33
C SER A 64 12.94 12.45 3.23
N GLY A 65 13.80 11.68 2.58
CA GLY A 65 13.65 10.23 2.40
C GLY A 65 13.05 9.79 1.07
N LEU A 66 12.63 10.72 0.19
CA LEU A 66 12.01 10.38 -1.09
C LEU A 66 12.92 9.44 -1.92
N GLY A 67 14.20 9.79 -2.08
CA GLY A 67 15.14 8.98 -2.85
C GLY A 67 15.30 7.55 -2.28
N GLY A 68 15.33 7.39 -0.96
CA GLY A 68 15.41 6.07 -0.32
C GLY A 68 14.14 5.26 -0.52
N ASN A 69 12.98 5.91 -0.50
CA ASN A 69 11.70 5.27 -0.73
C ASN A 69 11.54 4.82 -2.20
N LEU A 70 11.90 5.67 -3.16
CA LEU A 70 11.81 5.35 -4.60
C LEU A 70 12.63 4.11 -4.99
N VAL A 71 13.79 3.89 -4.36
CA VAL A 71 14.60 2.68 -4.57
C VAL A 71 13.85 1.40 -4.18
N GLY A 72 12.98 1.47 -3.17
CA GLY A 72 12.18 0.33 -2.71
C GLY A 72 10.93 0.05 -3.56
N VAL A 73 10.48 1.01 -4.38
CA VAL A 73 9.26 0.87 -5.20
C VAL A 73 9.42 -0.22 -6.26
N LEU A 74 10.48 -0.16 -7.06
CA LEU A 74 10.66 -1.10 -8.18
C LEU A 74 10.79 -2.57 -7.73
N PRO A 75 11.61 -2.91 -6.71
CA PRO A 75 11.70 -4.30 -6.26
C PRO A 75 10.41 -4.79 -5.60
N ALA A 76 9.69 -3.91 -4.89
CA ALA A 76 8.39 -4.26 -4.31
C ALA A 76 7.34 -4.53 -5.40
N SER A 77 7.28 -3.70 -6.45
CA SER A 77 6.40 -3.91 -7.61
C SER A 77 6.75 -5.20 -8.35
N ALA A 78 8.04 -5.49 -8.57
CA ALA A 78 8.47 -6.73 -9.21
C ALA A 78 8.06 -7.97 -8.42
N LEU A 79 8.23 -7.93 -7.10
CA LEU A 79 7.83 -9.04 -6.23
C LEU A 79 6.31 -9.20 -6.17
N PHE A 80 5.56 -8.08 -6.15
CA PHE A 80 4.10 -8.11 -6.21
C PHE A 80 3.63 -8.77 -7.50
N VAL A 81 4.05 -8.26 -8.66
CA VAL A 81 3.62 -8.74 -9.98
C VAL A 81 4.02 -10.19 -10.18
N GLY A 82 5.26 -10.55 -9.84
CA GLY A 82 5.79 -11.90 -9.98
C GLY A 82 5.09 -12.95 -9.12
N ILE A 83 4.44 -12.55 -8.02
CA ILE A 83 3.63 -13.45 -7.18
C ILE A 83 2.15 -13.39 -7.56
N TYR A 84 1.64 -12.19 -7.84
CA TYR A 84 0.24 -11.92 -8.17
C TYR A 84 -0.19 -12.66 -9.44
N GLU A 85 0.58 -12.57 -10.52
CA GLU A 85 0.17 -13.12 -11.82
C GLU A 85 0.06 -14.65 -11.84
N PRO A 86 1.07 -15.41 -11.35
CA PRO A 86 0.96 -16.86 -11.28
C PRO A 86 -0.15 -17.31 -10.33
N THR A 87 -0.30 -16.62 -9.19
CA THR A 87 -1.31 -16.96 -8.17
C THR A 87 -2.71 -16.69 -8.70
N LYS A 88 -2.93 -15.53 -9.33
CA LYS A 88 -4.19 -15.17 -9.98
C LYS A 88 -4.58 -16.20 -11.02
N ARG A 89 -3.65 -16.58 -11.90
CA ARG A 89 -3.94 -17.54 -12.97
C ARG A 89 -4.37 -18.89 -12.40
N LYS A 90 -3.58 -19.44 -11.47
CA LYS A 90 -3.89 -20.70 -10.82
C LYS A 90 -5.24 -20.68 -10.08
N LEU A 91 -5.60 -19.56 -9.44
CA LEU A 91 -6.88 -19.41 -8.77
C LEU A 91 -8.04 -19.31 -9.78
N LEU A 92 -7.89 -18.55 -10.87
CA LEU A 92 -8.92 -18.46 -11.91
C LEU A 92 -9.15 -19.79 -12.62
N ASP A 93 -8.11 -20.62 -12.79
CA ASP A 93 -8.24 -21.96 -13.38
C ASP A 93 -8.94 -22.95 -12.41
N MET A 94 -8.87 -22.69 -11.09
CA MET A 94 -9.45 -23.55 -10.05
C MET A 94 -10.88 -23.14 -9.64
N PHE A 95 -11.28 -21.90 -9.87
CA PHE A 95 -12.57 -21.36 -9.44
C PHE A 95 -13.52 -21.11 -10.64
N PRO A 96 -14.84 -21.34 -10.47
CA PRO A 96 -15.82 -20.97 -11.49
C PRO A 96 -15.88 -19.45 -11.69
N GLU A 97 -16.29 -19.00 -12.89
CA GLU A 97 -16.28 -17.57 -13.30
C GLU A 97 -16.98 -16.62 -12.32
N ASN A 98 -17.97 -17.11 -11.56
CA ASN A 98 -18.68 -16.36 -10.54
C ASN A 98 -17.85 -16.01 -9.29
N LEU A 99 -16.65 -16.59 -9.11
CA LEU A 99 -15.72 -16.29 -8.01
C LEU A 99 -14.46 -15.53 -8.46
N SER A 100 -14.46 -14.96 -9.68
CA SER A 100 -13.32 -14.19 -10.20
C SER A 100 -12.83 -13.10 -9.23
N ALA A 101 -13.76 -12.38 -8.58
CA ALA A 101 -13.43 -11.37 -7.57
C ALA A 101 -12.64 -11.93 -6.37
N VAL A 102 -12.98 -13.13 -5.90
CA VAL A 102 -12.30 -13.81 -4.79
C VAL A 102 -10.90 -14.27 -5.21
N ALA A 103 -10.76 -14.76 -6.44
CA ALA A 103 -9.47 -15.14 -7.01
C ALA A 103 -8.53 -13.93 -7.12
N HIS A 104 -9.03 -12.80 -7.61
CA HIS A 104 -8.30 -11.54 -7.68
C HIS A 104 -7.88 -11.01 -6.31
N LEU A 105 -8.80 -11.03 -5.34
CA LEU A 105 -8.53 -10.56 -3.98
C LEU A 105 -7.52 -11.45 -3.26
N THR A 106 -7.64 -12.77 -3.41
CA THR A 106 -6.72 -13.75 -2.80
C THR A 106 -5.33 -13.68 -3.44
N ALA A 107 -5.26 -13.58 -4.77
CA ALA A 107 -3.98 -13.35 -5.47
C ALA A 107 -3.35 -12.02 -5.06
N GLY A 108 -4.17 -10.97 -4.92
CA GLY A 108 -3.74 -9.66 -4.43
C GLY A 108 -3.18 -9.74 -3.01
N ALA A 109 -3.85 -10.43 -2.10
CA ALA A 109 -3.38 -10.64 -0.73
C ALA A 109 -2.05 -11.41 -0.69
N VAL A 110 -1.91 -12.50 -1.45
CA VAL A 110 -0.67 -13.29 -1.50
C VAL A 110 0.46 -12.49 -2.13
N GLY A 111 0.20 -11.77 -3.22
CA GLY A 111 1.16 -10.86 -3.85
C GLY A 111 1.58 -9.72 -2.92
N GLY A 112 0.62 -9.12 -2.20
CA GLY A 112 0.84 -8.07 -1.21
C GLY A 112 1.68 -8.56 -0.03
N LEU A 113 1.42 -9.76 0.48
CA LEU A 113 2.24 -10.41 1.51
C LEU A 113 3.68 -10.60 1.04
N GLY A 114 3.88 -11.08 -0.19
CA GLY A 114 5.22 -11.19 -0.76
C GLY A 114 5.93 -9.84 -0.87
N ALA A 115 5.27 -8.85 -1.49
CA ALA A 115 5.81 -7.51 -1.66
C ALA A 115 6.08 -6.79 -0.32
N SER A 116 5.32 -7.11 0.74
CA SER A 116 5.47 -6.52 2.06
C SER A 116 6.86 -6.75 2.68
N LEU A 117 7.56 -7.81 2.28
CA LEU A 117 8.93 -8.10 2.74
C LEU A 117 9.94 -7.01 2.34
N ILE A 118 9.71 -6.36 1.20
CA ILE A 118 10.53 -5.25 0.70
C ILE A 118 9.92 -3.91 1.10
N ARG A 119 8.59 -3.81 1.03
CA ARG A 119 7.86 -2.57 1.30
C ARG A 119 7.98 -2.13 2.76
N VAL A 120 7.93 -3.05 3.72
CA VAL A 120 7.93 -2.70 5.15
C VAL A 120 9.26 -2.08 5.60
N PRO A 121 10.44 -2.65 5.30
CA PRO A 121 11.71 -1.99 5.59
C PRO A 121 11.84 -0.60 4.98
N THR A 122 11.39 -0.44 3.73
CA THR A 122 11.40 0.84 3.01
C THR A 122 10.50 1.86 3.71
N GLU A 123 9.30 1.45 4.11
CA GLU A 123 8.34 2.29 4.83
C GLU A 123 8.85 2.72 6.20
N VAL A 124 9.48 1.81 6.97
CA VAL A 124 10.07 2.15 8.28
C VAL A 124 11.18 3.20 8.12
N VAL A 125 12.04 3.05 7.11
CA VAL A 125 13.09 4.03 6.80
C VAL A 125 12.47 5.37 6.39
N LYS A 126 11.50 5.36 5.48
CA LYS A 126 10.74 6.55 5.04
C LYS A 126 10.16 7.30 6.25
N GLN A 127 9.42 6.63 7.12
CA GLN A 127 8.73 7.26 8.24
C GLN A 127 9.70 7.83 9.30
N ARG A 128 10.82 7.15 9.57
CA ARG A 128 11.84 7.68 10.49
C ARG A 128 12.60 8.88 9.90
N MET A 129 12.76 8.94 8.58
CA MET A 129 13.29 10.12 7.90
C MET A 129 12.28 11.28 7.89
N GLN A 130 10.99 11.00 7.69
CA GLN A 130 9.92 12.01 7.70
C GLN A 130 9.74 12.64 9.08
N THR A 131 9.91 11.86 10.16
CA THR A 131 9.88 12.36 11.55
C THR A 131 11.17 13.04 11.99
N GLY A 132 12.18 13.14 11.11
CA GLY A 132 13.42 13.86 11.37
C GLY A 132 14.45 13.10 12.20
N GLN A 133 14.25 11.80 12.47
CA GLN A 133 15.20 10.98 13.21
C GLN A 133 16.50 10.75 12.42
N PHE A 134 16.43 10.74 11.08
CA PHE A 134 17.58 10.54 10.19
C PHE A 134 17.53 11.49 8.99
N ARG A 135 18.73 11.87 8.50
CA ARG A 135 18.91 12.74 7.33
C ARG A 135 19.07 11.98 6.02
N THR A 136 19.62 10.78 6.06
CA THR A 136 19.85 9.95 4.87
C THR A 136 19.32 8.54 5.08
N ALA A 137 18.86 7.89 4.00
CA ALA A 137 18.33 6.52 4.05
C ALA A 137 19.40 5.47 4.39
N PRO A 138 20.63 5.52 3.85
CA PRO A 138 21.68 4.58 4.22
C PRO A 138 22.07 4.68 5.70
N ASP A 139 22.15 5.90 6.23
CA ASP A 139 22.44 6.10 7.66
C ASP A 139 21.31 5.55 8.52
N ALA A 140 20.05 5.78 8.13
CA ALA A 140 18.89 5.22 8.81
C ALA A 140 18.96 3.69 8.86
N VAL A 141 19.17 3.02 7.73
CA VAL A 141 19.30 1.54 7.69
C VAL A 141 20.44 1.07 8.58
N ARG A 142 21.64 1.67 8.44
CA ARG A 142 22.82 1.27 9.22
C ARG A 142 22.59 1.43 10.72
N LEU A 143 22.03 2.56 11.15
CA LEU A 143 21.78 2.85 12.56
C LEU A 143 20.64 1.99 13.13
N ILE A 144 19.58 1.75 12.37
CA ILE A 144 18.49 0.85 12.79
C ILE A 144 19.03 -0.56 12.98
N VAL A 145 19.78 -1.10 12.01
CA VAL A 145 20.34 -2.45 12.12
C VAL A 145 21.36 -2.54 13.26
N ALA A 146 22.22 -1.55 13.43
CA ALA A 146 23.22 -1.55 14.51
C ALA A 146 22.59 -1.45 15.92
N LYS A 147 21.48 -0.73 16.07
CA LYS A 147 20.87 -0.45 17.38
C LYS A 147 19.68 -1.35 17.73
N GLU A 148 18.88 -1.74 16.75
CA GLU A 148 17.64 -2.51 16.92
C GLU A 148 17.72 -3.91 16.29
N GLY A 149 18.80 -4.20 15.56
CA GLY A 149 18.94 -5.41 14.75
C GLY A 149 18.03 -5.41 13.51
N PHE A 150 18.08 -6.50 12.75
CA PHE A 150 17.23 -6.67 11.56
C PHE A 150 15.72 -6.60 11.86
N ARG A 151 15.31 -6.95 13.10
CA ARG A 151 13.92 -6.83 13.53
C ARG A 151 13.43 -5.38 13.57
N GLY A 152 14.31 -4.40 13.76
CA GLY A 152 13.96 -2.97 13.74
C GLY A 152 13.45 -2.49 12.38
N LEU A 153 13.92 -3.07 11.29
CA LEU A 153 13.44 -2.77 9.93
C LEU A 153 12.02 -3.31 9.67
N PHE A 154 11.60 -4.31 10.44
CA PHE A 154 10.24 -4.88 10.40
C PHE A 154 9.38 -4.41 11.57
N ALA A 155 9.77 -3.30 12.22
CA ALA A 155 8.97 -2.69 13.27
C ALA A 155 7.58 -2.33 12.72
N GLY A 156 6.52 -2.82 13.36
CA GLY A 156 5.16 -2.59 12.91
C GLY A 156 4.69 -3.49 11.75
N TYR A 157 5.44 -4.53 11.37
CA TYR A 157 5.03 -5.49 10.32
C TYR A 157 3.64 -6.12 10.59
N GLY A 158 3.38 -6.55 11.83
CA GLY A 158 2.06 -7.08 12.21
C GLY A 158 0.93 -6.03 12.07
N SER A 159 1.23 -4.77 12.38
CA SER A 159 0.30 -3.64 12.22
C SER A 159 0.07 -3.27 10.77
N PHE A 160 1.11 -3.38 9.95
CA PHE A 160 1.03 -3.24 8.52
C PHE A 160 0.06 -4.28 7.95
N LEU A 161 0.25 -5.57 8.25
CA LEU A 161 -0.61 -6.64 7.75
C LEU A 161 -2.06 -6.54 8.23
N LEU A 162 -2.26 -6.25 9.52
CA LEU A 162 -3.61 -6.11 10.08
C LEU A 162 -4.36 -4.92 9.47
N ARG A 163 -3.65 -3.93 8.94
CA ARG A 163 -4.26 -2.81 8.23
C ARG A 163 -4.44 -3.10 6.74
N ASP A 164 -3.41 -3.58 6.06
CA ASP A 164 -3.42 -3.77 4.61
C ASP A 164 -4.53 -4.72 4.16
N LEU A 165 -4.66 -5.87 4.83
CA LEU A 165 -5.64 -6.88 4.41
C LEU A 165 -7.10 -6.38 4.53
N PRO A 166 -7.54 -5.78 5.65
CA PRO A 166 -8.88 -5.18 5.71
C PRO A 166 -9.03 -3.96 4.80
N PHE A 167 -7.99 -3.14 4.66
CA PHE A 167 -8.02 -1.97 3.79
C PHE A 167 -8.29 -2.37 2.33
N ASP A 168 -7.51 -3.32 1.80
CA ASP A 168 -7.66 -3.81 0.44
C ASP A 168 -9.03 -4.45 0.22
N ALA A 169 -9.52 -5.23 1.19
CA ALA A 169 -10.83 -5.87 1.11
C ALA A 169 -11.98 -4.83 1.10
N ILE A 170 -11.95 -3.84 1.99
CA ILE A 170 -12.97 -2.78 2.05
C ILE A 170 -12.93 -1.92 0.79
N GLN A 171 -11.73 -1.51 0.36
CA GLN A 171 -11.56 -0.71 -0.85
C GLN A 171 -12.10 -1.44 -2.08
N PHE A 172 -11.78 -2.73 -2.21
CA PHE A 172 -12.27 -3.56 -3.31
C PHE A 172 -13.80 -3.65 -3.31
N CYS A 173 -14.41 -3.94 -2.15
CA CYS A 173 -15.87 -3.98 -2.02
C CYS A 173 -16.52 -2.65 -2.39
N ILE A 174 -16.02 -1.53 -1.88
CA ILE A 174 -16.58 -0.20 -2.19
C ILE A 174 -16.39 0.12 -3.69
N TYR A 175 -15.23 -0.17 -4.25
CA TYR A 175 -14.94 0.02 -5.66
C TYR A 175 -15.90 -0.76 -6.56
N GLU A 176 -16.08 -2.06 -6.31
CA GLU A 176 -16.98 -2.90 -7.11
C GLU A 176 -18.43 -2.42 -7.00
N GLN A 177 -18.91 -2.06 -5.81
CA GLN A 177 -20.27 -1.55 -5.64
C GLN A 177 -20.50 -0.23 -6.38
N LEU A 178 -19.54 0.70 -6.31
CA LEU A 178 -19.61 1.95 -7.06
C LEU A 178 -19.53 1.72 -8.57
N ARG A 179 -18.66 0.80 -9.01
CA ARG A 179 -18.49 0.44 -10.42
C ARG A 179 -19.76 -0.19 -10.98
N ILE A 180 -20.36 -1.17 -10.29
CA ILE A 180 -21.61 -1.82 -10.70
C ILE A 180 -22.74 -0.79 -10.77
N GLY A 181 -22.91 0.05 -9.75
CA GLY A 181 -23.93 1.10 -9.74
C GLY A 181 -23.77 2.06 -10.92
N TYR A 182 -22.55 2.48 -11.23
CA TYR A 182 -22.28 3.37 -12.35
C TYR A 182 -22.49 2.68 -13.71
N LYS A 183 -22.09 1.41 -13.87
CA LYS A 183 -22.37 0.61 -15.08
C LYS A 183 -23.86 0.54 -15.37
N LEU A 184 -24.67 0.27 -14.35
CA LEU A 184 -26.13 0.17 -14.47
C LEU A 184 -26.77 1.50 -14.92
N MET A 185 -26.27 2.62 -14.40
CA MET A 185 -26.75 3.96 -14.77
C MET A 185 -26.29 4.38 -16.17
N ALA A 186 -25.04 4.09 -16.53
CA ALA A 186 -24.45 4.49 -17.80
C ALA A 186 -24.84 3.57 -18.97
N LYS A 187 -25.34 2.35 -18.69
CA LYS A 187 -25.65 1.29 -19.68
C LYS A 187 -24.50 1.01 -20.66
N ARG A 188 -23.26 1.23 -20.22
CA ARG A 188 -22.04 1.01 -21.00
C ARG A 188 -20.88 0.63 -20.09
N GLU A 189 -19.84 0.06 -20.70
CA GLU A 189 -18.56 -0.10 -20.02
C GLU A 189 -17.94 1.27 -19.69
N LEU A 190 -17.29 1.33 -18.53
CA LEU A 190 -16.61 2.55 -18.08
C LEU A 190 -15.29 2.72 -18.81
N LYS A 191 -14.97 3.98 -19.11
CA LYS A 191 -13.65 4.36 -19.63
C LYS A 191 -12.64 4.40 -18.48
N ASP A 192 -11.36 4.27 -18.81
CA ASP A 192 -10.24 4.33 -17.85
C ASP A 192 -10.28 5.53 -16.88
N PRO A 193 -10.53 6.79 -17.30
CA PRO A 193 -10.63 7.91 -16.37
C PRO A 193 -11.82 7.81 -15.40
N GLU A 194 -12.92 7.16 -15.82
CA GLU A 194 -14.09 6.98 -14.96
C GLU A 194 -13.81 5.90 -13.91
N ASN A 195 -13.13 4.81 -14.30
CA ASN A 195 -12.64 3.80 -13.36
C ASN A 195 -11.66 4.41 -12.35
N ALA A 196 -10.79 5.33 -12.79
CA ALA A 196 -9.86 6.04 -11.91
C ALA A 196 -10.60 6.95 -10.90
N LEU A 197 -11.63 7.68 -11.34
CA LEU A 197 -12.47 8.51 -10.46
C LEU A 197 -13.20 7.67 -9.41
N ILE A 198 -13.82 6.56 -9.82
CA ILE A 198 -14.49 5.63 -8.89
C ILE A 198 -13.48 5.05 -7.90
N GLY A 199 -12.28 4.69 -8.38
CA GLY A 199 -11.17 4.25 -7.52
C GLY A 199 -10.78 5.32 -6.49
N ALA A 200 -10.69 6.59 -6.89
CA ALA A 200 -10.39 7.69 -5.98
C ALA A 200 -11.47 7.88 -4.90
N PHE A 201 -12.75 7.84 -5.27
CA PHE A 201 -13.86 7.91 -4.31
C PHE A 201 -13.88 6.71 -3.35
N ALA A 202 -13.70 5.49 -3.88
CA ALA A 202 -13.61 4.28 -3.06
C ALA A 202 -12.44 4.37 -2.07
N GLY A 203 -11.28 4.82 -2.53
CA GLY A 203 -10.09 5.05 -1.70
C GLY A 203 -10.31 6.10 -0.62
N ALA A 204 -11.00 7.20 -0.93
CA ALA A 204 -11.31 8.25 0.05
C ALA A 204 -12.23 7.74 1.18
N ILE A 205 -13.29 7.01 0.83
CA ILE A 205 -14.22 6.43 1.81
C ILE A 205 -13.49 5.37 2.66
N THR A 206 -12.71 4.51 2.01
CA THR A 206 -11.94 3.47 2.73
C THR A 206 -10.91 4.09 3.66
N GLY A 207 -10.20 5.14 3.21
CA GLY A 207 -9.28 5.91 4.02
C GLY A 207 -9.95 6.50 5.26
N ALA A 208 -11.13 7.12 5.11
CA ALA A 208 -11.89 7.64 6.24
C ALA A 208 -12.21 6.56 7.28
N ILE A 209 -12.68 5.39 6.84
CA ILE A 209 -13.02 4.25 7.71
C ILE A 209 -11.76 3.68 8.41
N THR A 210 -10.63 3.65 7.71
CA THR A 210 -9.39 2.99 8.17
C THR A 210 -8.41 3.92 8.87
N THR A 211 -8.74 5.23 8.98
CA THR A 211 -7.93 6.25 9.68
C THR A 211 -7.43 5.80 11.06
N PRO A 212 -8.25 5.17 11.93
CA PRO A 212 -7.77 4.71 13.24
C PRO A 212 -6.64 3.67 13.15
N LEU A 213 -6.67 2.79 12.15
CA LEU A 213 -5.64 1.77 11.92
C LEU A 213 -4.36 2.39 11.35
N ASP A 214 -4.49 3.41 10.51
CA ASP A 214 -3.35 4.19 10.00
C ASP A 214 -2.56 4.85 11.15
N VAL A 215 -3.25 5.49 12.10
CA VAL A 215 -2.60 6.11 13.27
C VAL A 215 -1.82 5.09 14.08
N LEU A 216 -2.41 3.91 14.33
CA LEU A 216 -1.77 2.82 15.08
C LEU A 216 -0.52 2.29 14.36
N LYS A 217 -0.60 2.09 13.05
CA LYS A 217 0.54 1.66 12.21
C LYS A 217 1.67 2.68 12.30
N THR A 218 1.39 3.96 12.07
CA THR A 218 2.41 5.02 12.05
C THR A 218 3.11 5.16 13.40
N ARG A 219 2.38 5.16 14.51
CA ARG A 219 2.96 5.23 15.87
C ARG A 219 3.91 4.06 16.14
N LEU A 220 3.52 2.85 15.72
CA LEU A 220 4.33 1.64 15.92
C LEU A 220 5.58 1.58 15.04
N MET A 221 5.52 2.13 13.82
CA MET A 221 6.66 2.20 12.91
C MET A 221 7.66 3.31 13.31
N VAL A 222 7.18 4.39 13.93
CA VAL A 222 7.98 5.55 14.35
C VAL A 222 8.67 5.36 15.73
N GLN A 223 8.13 4.53 16.64
CA GLN A 223 8.57 4.49 18.05
C GLN A 223 10.05 4.12 18.30
N GLY A 224 10.73 3.50 17.34
CA GLY A 224 12.16 3.14 17.44
C GLY A 224 12.52 2.32 18.68
N GLN A 225 13.68 2.61 19.30
CA GLN A 225 14.23 1.86 20.44
C GLN A 225 13.43 1.99 21.75
N THR A 226 12.72 3.09 21.94
CA THR A 226 11.77 3.24 23.04
C THR A 226 10.57 2.38 22.71
N LYS A 227 10.60 1.08 23.09
CA LYS A 227 9.45 0.16 23.01
C LYS A 227 8.30 0.64 23.92
N GLN A 228 7.72 1.79 23.62
CA GLN A 228 6.57 2.35 24.33
C GLN A 228 5.34 1.49 24.12
N TYR A 229 5.27 0.78 22.99
CA TYR A 229 4.19 -0.11 22.63
C TYR A 229 4.72 -1.50 22.31
N SER A 230 4.19 -2.51 23.00
CA SER A 230 4.50 -3.93 22.75
C SER A 230 3.76 -4.51 21.54
N GLY A 231 2.73 -3.81 21.04
CA GLY A 231 1.92 -4.20 19.89
C GLY A 231 0.73 -3.26 19.68
N ILE A 232 -0.15 -3.61 18.73
CA ILE A 232 -1.31 -2.80 18.31
C ILE A 232 -2.27 -2.56 19.47
N VAL A 233 -2.62 -3.61 20.23
CA VAL A 233 -3.56 -3.52 21.35
C VAL A 233 -3.00 -2.64 22.47
N SER A 234 -1.70 -2.78 22.76
CA SER A 234 -1.01 -1.91 23.73
C SER A 234 -0.99 -0.46 23.25
N CYS A 235 -0.70 -0.21 21.98
CA CYS A 235 -0.72 1.12 21.38
C CYS A 235 -2.12 1.76 21.46
N ALA A 236 -3.16 1.02 21.06
CA ALA A 236 -4.54 1.48 21.13
C ALA A 236 -4.98 1.81 22.57
N LYS A 237 -4.66 0.95 23.53
CA LYS A 237 -5.00 1.17 24.94
C LYS A 237 -4.28 2.40 25.51
N THR A 238 -3.00 2.59 25.17
CA THR A 238 -2.23 3.75 25.62
C THR A 238 -2.74 5.04 25.00
N ILE A 239 -3.03 5.07 23.69
CA ILE A 239 -3.61 6.24 23.01
C ILE A 239 -4.95 6.62 23.64
N LEU A 240 -5.83 5.64 23.85
CA LEU A 240 -7.14 5.89 24.46
C LEU A 240 -7.03 6.47 25.88
N ARG A 241 -6.04 6.00 26.65
CA ARG A 241 -5.81 6.43 28.03
C ARG A 241 -5.12 7.79 28.15
N GLU A 242 -4.15 8.08 27.27
CA GLU A 242 -3.29 9.27 27.37
C GLU A 242 -3.74 10.44 26.50
N GLU A 243 -4.30 10.17 25.31
CA GLU A 243 -4.68 11.20 24.33
C GLU A 243 -6.19 11.25 24.06
N GLY A 244 -6.95 10.24 24.51
CA GLY A 244 -8.40 10.12 24.33
C GLY A 244 -8.81 9.62 22.93
N PRO A 245 -10.12 9.39 22.71
CA PRO A 245 -10.63 8.80 21.47
C PRO A 245 -10.44 9.70 20.23
N GLY A 246 -10.35 11.02 20.41
CA GLY A 246 -10.09 11.95 19.30
C GLY A 246 -8.71 11.80 18.66
N ALA A 247 -7.77 11.15 19.35
CA ALA A 247 -6.42 10.93 18.82
C ALA A 247 -6.37 9.92 17.67
N PHE A 248 -7.35 9.02 17.56
CA PHE A 248 -7.47 8.07 16.45
C PHE A 248 -7.91 8.72 15.14
N LEU A 249 -8.46 9.93 15.19
CA LEU A 249 -8.93 10.70 14.03
C LEU A 249 -7.96 11.83 13.65
N LYS A 250 -6.74 11.82 14.19
CA LYS A 250 -5.71 12.78 13.79
C LYS A 250 -5.24 12.44 12.37
N PHE A 251 -5.62 13.31 11.43
CA PHE A 251 -5.13 13.36 10.06
C PHE A 251 -3.78 14.06 10.00
#